data_AF-A0A2G9RAK6-F1
#
_entry.id   AF-A0A2G9RAK6-F1
#
_cell.length_a   1.000
_cell.length_b   1.000
_cell.length_c   1.000
_cell.angle_alpha   90.00
_cell.angle_beta   90.00
_cell.angle_gamma   90.00
#
_symmetry.space_group_name_H-M   'P 1'
#
loop_
_entity.id
_entity.type
_entity.pdbx_description
1 polymer ?
#
loop_
_entity_poly.entity_id
_entity_poly.type
_entity_poly.pdbx_seq_one_letter_code
_entity_poly.pdbx_strand_id
1 'polypeptide(L)'
;LYTACYKSCIWFVGDSTCGQRAIYHSLGLTGIPIINVNNNCSTGSTALFMARQLIQGGLADCVLALGFEKMERGSLNPKFDDRTNPLDKHVEVMAGKHGLEPVPVAPQMFGRAGQEHMEKYGTKPEHFAKIAWKNHKHSTNNP
;
A
#
# COMPACT_ATOMS: atom_id res chain seq x y z
N LEU A 1 9.12 25.45 27.84
CA LEU A 1 8.55 24.11 28.18
C LEU A 1 8.34 23.21 26.95
N TYR A 2 9.11 23.37 25.85
CA TYR A 2 8.96 22.60 24.60
C TYR A 2 10.19 21.74 24.27
N THR A 3 11.05 21.45 25.26
CA THR A 3 12.41 20.92 25.00
C THR A 3 12.69 19.56 25.62
N ALA A 4 11.73 18.91 26.30
CA ALA A 4 12.04 17.75 27.15
C ALA A 4 11.46 16.39 26.71
N CYS A 5 10.68 16.32 25.64
CA CYS A 5 10.20 15.04 25.11
C CYS A 5 9.88 15.24 23.63
N TYR A 6 9.84 14.17 22.84
CA TYR A 6 9.57 14.16 21.40
C TYR A 6 10.79 14.13 20.48
N LYS A 7 11.54 13.04 20.59
CA LYS A 7 12.13 12.40 19.40
C LYS A 7 10.98 11.84 18.54
N SER A 8 10.18 12.72 17.93
CA SER A 8 9.05 12.32 17.07
C SER A 8 9.50 12.20 15.64
N CYS A 9 9.37 11.04 15.01
CA CYS A 9 9.54 10.91 13.57
C CYS A 9 8.17 10.68 12.93
N ILE A 10 7.91 11.35 11.81
CA ILE A 10 6.67 11.18 11.07
C ILE A 10 6.94 10.45 9.76
N TRP A 11 6.21 9.36 9.57
CA TRP A 11 6.28 8.52 8.39
C TRP A 11 5.06 8.72 7.52
N PHE A 12 5.33 8.90 6.23
CA PHE A 12 4.31 9.29 5.27
C PHE A 12 4.23 8.40 4.06
N VAL A 13 3.03 8.35 3.51
CA VAL A 13 2.65 7.60 2.32
C VAL A 13 2.32 8.59 1.21
N GLY A 14 3.02 8.48 0.08
CA GLY A 14 2.70 9.23 -1.14
C GLY A 14 3.93 9.73 -1.90
N ASP A 15 3.70 10.62 -2.87
CA ASP A 15 4.72 11.20 -3.74
C ASP A 15 5.71 12.11 -2.98
N SER A 16 6.77 12.55 -3.67
CA SER A 16 7.83 13.39 -3.15
C SER A 16 7.28 14.55 -2.30
N THR A 17 7.73 14.63 -1.05
CA THR A 17 7.36 15.68 -0.08
C THR A 17 5.88 15.74 0.33
N CYS A 18 5.05 14.76 -0.04
CA CYS A 18 3.62 14.75 0.28
C CYS A 18 3.34 14.82 1.78
N GLY A 19 4.20 14.20 2.59
CA GLY A 19 4.04 14.15 4.02
C GLY A 19 4.25 15.48 4.71
N GLN A 20 5.35 16.15 4.37
CA GLN A 20 5.63 17.51 4.80
C GLN A 20 4.42 18.40 4.49
N ARG A 21 3.92 18.35 3.26
CA ARG A 21 2.77 19.15 2.84
C ARG A 21 1.48 18.81 3.59
N ALA A 22 1.24 17.54 3.91
CA ALA A 22 0.07 17.10 4.65
C ALA A 22 0.10 17.57 6.12
N ILE A 23 1.28 17.69 6.73
CA ILE A 23 1.41 18.06 8.15
C ILE A 23 1.58 19.52 8.42
N TYR A 24 2.35 20.24 7.60
CA TYR A 24 2.74 21.61 7.90
C TYR A 24 1.56 22.54 8.16
N HIS A 25 0.42 22.28 7.51
CA HIS A 25 -0.77 23.12 7.62
C HIS A 25 -1.70 22.71 8.77
N SER A 26 -1.65 21.47 9.25
CA SER A 26 -2.65 20.93 10.19
C SER A 26 -2.06 20.55 11.54
N LEU A 27 -0.85 19.96 11.55
CA LEU A 27 -0.15 19.53 12.76
C LEU A 27 1.03 20.46 13.12
N GLY A 28 1.44 21.34 12.20
CA GLY A 28 2.39 22.42 12.44
C GLY A 28 3.82 22.15 11.95
N LEU A 29 4.61 23.24 11.92
CA LEU A 29 6.02 23.25 11.50
C LEU A 29 6.96 23.03 12.70
N THR A 30 7.00 21.81 13.20
CA THR A 30 7.70 21.49 14.46
C THR A 30 9.21 21.25 14.30
N GLY A 31 9.71 21.12 13.07
CA GLY A 31 11.12 20.84 12.78
C GLY A 31 11.54 19.38 13.04
N ILE A 32 10.61 18.52 13.43
CA ILE A 32 10.88 17.10 13.67
C ILE A 32 11.13 16.34 12.35
N PRO A 33 11.89 15.22 12.37
CA PRO A 33 12.18 14.46 11.17
C PRO A 33 10.90 13.91 10.50
N ILE A 34 10.81 14.10 9.17
CA ILE A 34 9.72 13.61 8.34
C ILE A 34 10.30 12.80 7.18
N ILE A 35 9.85 11.56 7.00
CA ILE A 35 10.33 10.68 5.93
C ILE A 35 9.12 10.12 5.17
N ASN A 36 9.15 10.27 3.84
CA ASN A 36 8.15 9.71 2.94
C ASN A 36 8.62 8.33 2.47
N VAL A 37 7.72 7.36 2.50
CA VAL A 37 7.97 5.97 2.11
C VAL A 37 6.90 5.52 1.13
N ASN A 38 7.28 4.64 0.21
CA ASN A 38 6.38 4.01 -0.74
C ASN A 38 6.78 2.55 -0.93
N ASN A 39 5.80 1.65 -0.83
CA ASN A 39 5.93 0.22 -1.12
C ASN A 39 4.60 -0.36 -1.66
N ASN A 40 4.05 0.29 -2.70
CA ASN A 40 2.79 -0.09 -3.33
C ASN A 40 1.65 -0.28 -2.31
N CYS A 41 0.81 -1.30 -2.46
CA CYS A 41 -0.33 -1.58 -1.57
C CYS A 41 0.07 -1.82 -0.10
N SER A 42 1.36 -2.04 0.20
CA SER A 42 1.87 -2.29 1.55
C SER A 42 2.45 -1.05 2.23
N THR A 43 2.28 0.13 1.64
CA THR A 43 2.95 1.35 2.11
C THR A 43 2.56 1.73 3.54
N GLY A 44 1.28 1.65 3.91
CA GLY A 44 0.84 1.93 5.28
C GLY A 44 1.50 1.01 6.31
N SER A 45 1.61 -0.28 6.01
CA SER A 45 2.33 -1.26 6.85
C SER A 45 3.83 -0.99 6.89
N THR A 46 4.42 -0.48 5.81
CA THR A 46 5.83 -0.08 5.78
C THR A 46 6.08 1.09 6.75
N ALA A 47 5.20 2.12 6.74
CA ALA A 47 5.27 3.22 7.70
C ALA A 47 5.15 2.73 9.16
N LEU A 48 4.20 1.82 9.42
CA LEU A 48 4.04 1.21 10.75
C LEU A 48 5.27 0.39 11.17
N PHE A 49 5.83 -0.39 10.25
CA PHE A 49 7.04 -1.17 10.49
C PHE A 49 8.20 -0.26 10.90
N MET A 50 8.45 0.83 10.18
CA MET A 50 9.53 1.78 10.51
C MET A 50 9.29 2.50 11.83
N ALA A 51 8.05 2.92 12.11
CA ALA A 51 7.66 3.47 13.40
C ALA A 51 8.00 2.50 14.55
N ARG A 52 7.64 1.23 14.40
CA ARG A 52 7.99 0.18 15.37
C ARG A 52 9.50 0.02 15.55
N GLN A 53 10.28 0.04 14.46
CA GLN A 53 11.74 -0.08 14.53
C GLN A 53 12.38 1.08 15.32
N LEU A 54 11.88 2.31 15.17
CA LEU A 54 12.39 3.46 15.92
C LEU A 54 12.13 3.34 17.42
N ILE A 55 10.92 2.95 17.81
CA ILE A 55 10.56 2.75 19.22
C ILE A 55 11.37 1.60 19.80
N GLN A 56 11.39 0.45 19.14
CA GLN A 56 12.12 -0.72 19.63
C GLN A 56 13.63 -0.48 19.71
N GLY A 57 14.18 0.33 18.80
CA GLY A 57 15.59 0.71 18.79
C GLY A 57 15.97 1.78 19.80
N GLY A 58 15.03 2.32 20.59
CA GLY A 58 15.28 3.42 21.53
C GLY A 58 15.63 4.76 20.84
N LEU A 59 15.35 4.87 19.55
CA LEU A 59 15.61 6.08 18.76
C LEU A 59 14.52 7.12 18.94
N ALA A 60 13.32 6.70 19.35
CA ALA A 60 12.17 7.56 19.62
C ALA A 60 11.31 6.98 20.75
N ASP A 61 10.62 7.85 21.49
CA ASP A 61 9.65 7.45 22.53
C ASP A 61 8.20 7.58 22.04
N CYS A 62 7.97 8.41 21.01
CA CYS A 62 6.70 8.61 20.37
C CYS A 62 6.93 8.86 18.88
N VAL A 63 6.12 8.28 18.01
CA VAL A 63 6.24 8.37 16.54
C VAL A 63 4.86 8.44 15.92
N LEU A 64 4.75 9.09 14.75
CA LEU A 64 3.53 9.11 13.96
C LEU A 64 3.73 8.31 12.67
N ALA A 65 2.92 7.28 12.46
CA ALA A 65 2.78 6.61 11.17
C ALA A 65 1.48 7.07 10.52
N LEU A 66 1.57 7.76 9.39
CA LEU A 66 0.43 8.35 8.69
C LEU A 66 0.39 7.87 7.25
N GLY A 67 -0.73 7.23 6.87
CA GLY A 67 -1.00 6.82 5.49
C GLY A 67 -2.23 7.51 4.92
N PHE A 68 -2.10 8.03 3.70
CA PHE A 68 -3.21 8.57 2.93
C PHE A 68 -2.97 8.29 1.44
N GLU A 69 -4.03 8.33 0.65
CA GLU A 69 -3.97 8.13 -0.79
C GLU A 69 -5.07 8.95 -1.47
N LYS A 70 -4.81 9.45 -2.69
CA LYS A 70 -5.84 10.07 -3.53
C LYS A 70 -5.89 9.34 -4.87
N MET A 71 -6.81 8.38 -4.96
CA MET A 71 -6.99 7.58 -6.16
C MET A 71 -7.87 8.28 -7.20
N GLU A 72 -7.59 7.99 -8.47
CA GLU A 72 -8.47 8.32 -9.57
C GLU A 72 -9.67 7.36 -9.60
N ARG A 73 -10.76 7.77 -10.26
CA ARG A 73 -11.90 6.88 -10.49
C ARG A 73 -11.52 5.79 -11.49
N GLY A 74 -11.95 4.57 -11.23
CA GLY A 74 -11.75 3.44 -12.13
C GLY A 74 -10.49 2.64 -11.82
N SER A 75 -9.97 1.96 -12.84
CA SER A 75 -8.81 1.07 -12.69
C SER A 75 -7.51 1.87 -12.64
N LEU A 76 -6.54 1.34 -11.90
CA LEU A 76 -5.20 1.91 -11.82
C LEU A 76 -4.47 1.73 -13.16
N ASN A 77 -4.02 2.84 -13.73
CA ASN A 77 -3.20 2.86 -14.93
C ASN A 77 -1.75 3.27 -14.59
N PRO A 78 -0.75 2.82 -15.36
CA PRO A 78 0.61 3.33 -15.25
C PRO A 78 0.62 4.85 -15.47
N LYS A 79 1.30 5.58 -14.58
CA LYS A 79 1.46 7.04 -14.70
C LYS A 79 2.76 7.49 -15.35
N PHE A 80 3.77 6.63 -15.32
CA PHE A 80 5.09 6.92 -15.87
C PHE A 80 5.36 5.94 -17.01
N ASP A 81 5.53 6.48 -18.22
CA ASP A 81 5.89 5.77 -19.44
C ASP A 81 7.33 6.08 -19.90
N ASP A 82 8.01 7.00 -19.21
CA ASP A 82 9.37 7.46 -19.48
C ASP A 82 10.46 6.60 -18.82
N ARG A 83 10.08 5.55 -18.10
CA ARG A 83 10.98 4.71 -17.30
C ARG A 83 10.51 3.27 -17.23
N THR A 84 11.41 2.37 -16.84
CA THR A 84 11.08 0.96 -16.62
C THR A 84 9.96 0.80 -15.61
N ASN A 85 8.95 0.00 -15.98
CA ASN A 85 7.84 -0.31 -15.09
C ASN A 85 8.34 -1.23 -13.96
N PRO A 86 8.16 -0.88 -12.68
CA PRO A 86 8.62 -1.72 -11.55
C PRO A 86 7.92 -3.07 -11.46
N LEU A 87 6.81 -3.28 -12.19
CA LEU A 87 6.09 -4.54 -12.26
C LEU A 87 6.44 -5.37 -13.50
N ASP A 88 7.33 -4.93 -14.37
CA ASP A 88 7.65 -5.59 -15.65
C ASP A 88 7.94 -7.09 -15.50
N LYS A 89 8.84 -7.47 -14.59
CA LYS A 89 9.21 -8.87 -14.34
C LYS A 89 8.09 -9.69 -13.71
N HIS A 90 7.24 -9.07 -12.89
CA HIS A 90 6.05 -9.73 -12.34
C HIS A 90 5.03 -10.02 -13.44
N VAL A 91 4.85 -9.06 -14.34
CA VAL A 91 3.94 -9.19 -15.49
C VAL A 91 4.48 -10.20 -16.49
N GLU A 92 5.79 -10.22 -16.78
CA GLU A 92 6.42 -11.20 -17.66
C GLU A 92 6.17 -12.65 -17.21
N VAL A 93 6.28 -12.93 -15.90
CA VAL A 93 6.00 -14.27 -15.35
C VAL A 93 4.54 -14.68 -15.59
N MET A 94 3.60 -13.77 -15.32
CA MET A 94 2.17 -14.04 -15.54
C MET A 94 1.85 -14.20 -17.03
N ALA A 95 2.36 -13.30 -17.86
CA ALA A 95 2.17 -13.29 -19.31
C ALA A 95 2.78 -14.52 -20.00
N GLY A 96 3.95 -14.97 -19.54
CA GLY A 96 4.61 -16.16 -20.07
C GLY A 96 3.81 -17.44 -19.88
N LYS A 97 2.94 -17.49 -18.85
CA LYS A 97 2.10 -18.67 -18.55
C LYS A 97 0.69 -18.57 -19.13
N HIS A 98 0.10 -17.38 -19.14
CA HIS A 98 -1.33 -17.20 -19.45
C HIS A 98 -1.64 -16.15 -20.52
N GLY A 99 -0.62 -15.52 -21.11
CA GLY A 99 -0.78 -14.38 -22.01
C GLY A 99 -1.24 -13.10 -21.29
N LEU A 100 -1.44 -12.04 -22.07
CA LEU A 100 -2.02 -10.77 -21.60
C LEU A 100 -3.32 -10.49 -22.34
N GLU A 101 -4.34 -10.11 -21.59
CA GLU A 101 -5.63 -9.68 -22.11
C GLU A 101 -5.77 -8.15 -22.04
N PRO A 102 -6.64 -7.52 -22.86
CA PRO A 102 -6.86 -6.07 -22.88
C PRO A 102 -7.73 -5.62 -21.68
N VAL A 103 -7.37 -6.04 -20.47
CA VAL A 103 -8.00 -5.66 -19.20
C VAL A 103 -6.91 -5.20 -18.22
N PRO A 104 -7.24 -4.49 -17.12
CA PRO A 104 -6.21 -4.02 -16.18
C PRO A 104 -5.32 -5.14 -15.64
N VAL A 105 -4.03 -4.87 -15.43
CA VAL A 105 -3.04 -5.90 -15.09
C VAL A 105 -3.29 -6.52 -13.71
N ALA A 106 -3.69 -5.73 -12.72
CA ALA A 106 -3.91 -6.22 -11.35
C ALA A 106 -4.94 -7.37 -11.28
N PRO A 107 -6.17 -7.26 -11.81
CA PRO A 107 -7.13 -8.37 -11.78
C PRO A 107 -6.64 -9.58 -12.59
N GLN A 108 -5.84 -9.40 -13.65
CA GLN A 108 -5.21 -10.53 -14.34
C GLN A 108 -4.25 -11.26 -13.41
N MET A 109 -3.34 -10.55 -12.73
CA MET A 109 -2.37 -11.17 -11.82
C MET A 109 -3.05 -12.02 -10.74
N PHE A 110 -4.03 -11.46 -10.02
CA PHE A 110 -4.73 -12.19 -8.96
C PHE A 110 -5.67 -13.26 -9.50
N GLY A 111 -6.31 -13.01 -10.65
CA GLY A 111 -7.18 -13.98 -11.31
C GLY A 111 -6.43 -15.22 -11.80
N ARG A 112 -5.26 -15.03 -12.44
CA ARG A 112 -4.40 -16.14 -12.87
C ARG A 112 -3.84 -16.93 -11.69
N ALA A 113 -3.44 -16.26 -10.61
CA ALA A 113 -3.05 -16.95 -9.38
C ALA A 113 -4.22 -17.78 -8.79
N GLY A 114 -5.44 -17.26 -8.86
CA GLY A 114 -6.66 -18.00 -8.51
C GLY A 114 -6.86 -19.24 -9.39
N GLN A 115 -6.69 -19.11 -10.71
CA GLN A 115 -6.76 -20.23 -11.66
C GLN A 115 -5.73 -21.32 -11.33
N GLU A 116 -4.48 -20.94 -11.09
CA GLU A 116 -3.43 -21.88 -10.66
C GLU A 116 -3.79 -22.59 -9.35
N HIS A 117 -4.40 -21.90 -8.39
CA HIS A 117 -4.87 -22.52 -7.16
C HIS A 117 -6.03 -23.51 -7.39
N MET A 118 -6.91 -23.24 -8.37
CA MET A 118 -7.95 -24.19 -8.78
C MET A 118 -7.34 -25.44 -9.42
N GLU A 119 -6.38 -25.27 -10.33
CA GLU A 119 -5.67 -26.37 -11.01
C GLU A 119 -4.93 -27.26 -10.01
N LYS A 120 -4.21 -26.66 -9.06
CA LYS A 120 -3.34 -27.41 -8.13
C LYS A 120 -4.11 -28.06 -6.97
N TYR A 121 -5.16 -27.42 -6.47
CA TYR A 121 -5.81 -27.83 -5.22
C TYR A 121 -7.31 -28.10 -5.36
N GLY A 122 -7.88 -28.03 -6.56
CA GLY A 122 -9.31 -28.28 -6.78
C GLY A 122 -10.23 -27.24 -6.14
N THR A 123 -9.71 -26.04 -5.88
CA THR A 123 -10.56 -24.92 -5.45
C THR A 123 -11.57 -24.60 -6.53
N LYS A 124 -12.79 -24.23 -6.13
CA LYS A 124 -13.86 -23.94 -7.07
C LYS A 124 -14.10 -22.43 -7.18
N PRO A 125 -14.62 -21.93 -8.31
CA PRO A 125 -14.99 -20.52 -8.46
C PRO A 125 -15.87 -19.99 -7.32
N GLU A 126 -16.78 -20.83 -6.79
CA GLU A 126 -17.67 -20.46 -5.70
C GLU A 126 -16.94 -20.15 -4.39
N HIS A 127 -15.73 -20.70 -4.19
CA HIS A 127 -14.94 -20.39 -3.00
C HIS A 127 -14.45 -18.94 -3.00
N PHE A 128 -14.00 -18.43 -4.15
CA PHE A 128 -13.62 -17.02 -4.28
C PHE A 128 -14.83 -16.10 -4.10
N ALA A 129 -15.98 -16.47 -4.69
CA ALA A 129 -17.23 -15.74 -4.52
C ALA A 129 -17.67 -15.66 -3.05
N LYS A 130 -17.53 -16.77 -2.29
CA LYS A 130 -17.83 -16.80 -0.85
C LYS A 130 -16.95 -15.86 -0.03
N ILE A 131 -15.66 -15.70 -0.39
CA ILE A 131 -14.77 -14.74 0.28
C ILE A 131 -15.26 -13.31 0.06
N ALA A 132 -15.62 -12.96 -1.19
CA ALA A 132 -16.17 -11.65 -1.52
C ALA A 132 -17.49 -11.37 -0.78
N TRP A 133 -18.43 -12.34 -0.79
CA TRP A 133 -19.69 -12.26 -0.04
C TRP A 133 -19.45 -12.00 1.46
N LYS A 134 -18.54 -12.76 2.07
CA LYS A 134 -18.19 -12.61 3.50
C LYS A 134 -17.64 -11.21 3.78
N ASN A 135 -16.74 -10.69 2.93
CA ASN A 135 -16.18 -9.35 3.09
C ASN A 135 -17.27 -8.26 2.97
N HIS A 136 -18.18 -8.36 1.99
CA HIS A 136 -19.32 -7.45 1.86
C HIS A 136 -20.28 -7.53 3.05
N LYS A 137 -20.53 -8.73 3.59
CA LYS A 137 -21.34 -8.91 4.79
C LYS A 137 -20.68 -8.27 6.02
N HIS A 138 -19.35 -8.31 6.13
CA HIS A 138 -18.65 -7.66 7.24
C HIS A 138 -18.64 -6.14 7.08
N SER A 139 -18.59 -5.61 5.85
CA SER A 139 -18.52 -4.17 5.61
C SER A 139 -19.80 -3.43 6.02
N THR A 140 -20.96 -4.09 6.12
CA THR A 140 -22.20 -3.44 6.60
C THR A 140 -22.12 -2.98 8.05
N ASN A 141 -21.14 -3.46 8.81
CA ASN A 141 -20.89 -3.08 10.19
C ASN A 141 -19.74 -2.06 10.33
N ASN A 142 -19.23 -1.53 9.22
CA ASN A 142 -18.16 -0.53 9.20
C ASN A 142 -18.72 0.79 8.63
N PRO A 143 -19.02 1.79 9.49
CA PRO A 143 -19.67 3.03 9.09
C PRO A 143 -18.81 3.93 8.19
#